data_AF-A0A5E4IJ69-F1
#
_entry.id   AF-A0A5E4IJ69-F1
#
_cell.length_a   1.000
_cell.length_b   1.000
_cell.length_c   1.000
_cell.angle_alpha   90.00
_cell.angle_beta   90.00
_cell.angle_gamma   90.00
#
_symmetry.space_group_name_H-M   'P 1'
#
loop_
_entity.id
_entity.type
_entity.pdbx_description
1 polymer ?
#
loop_
_entity_poly.entity_id
_entity_poly.type
_entity_poly.pdbx_seq_one_letter_code
_entity_poly.pdbx_strand_id
1 'polypeptide(L)'
;MIEIAESINSFAKDSRQSGFESPKDDLLEIPVSEINLVLKDLTSIYNSLVETLRNGGVERGRELARTIENNTLALKAEKDPIQKMLLLNAFIKQLNNKIRGALNSKVHEGKNTITVSTKIKARAIQIIDYLRIKIADEPQRKEISLDSSQCRILFSSKDGDKVSRRDTIRAMARAWHYWPDLRLEHRPNDGRMTMRLIGSVKDLSISPEFEYKDDKSKGGSIWQRSRLDELSIIFGFTQPKAEDF
;
A
#
# COMPACT_ATOMS: atom_id res chain seq x y z
N MET A 1 15.21 25.61 13.61
CA MET A 1 14.44 24.54 14.29
C MET A 1 15.14 23.97 15.53
N ILE A 2 16.46 24.16 15.71
CA ILE A 2 17.18 23.75 16.94
C ILE A 2 17.02 24.78 18.08
N GLU A 3 16.87 26.08 17.75
CA GLU A 3 16.78 27.18 18.72
C GLU A 3 15.58 27.11 19.70
N ILE A 4 14.46 26.49 19.31
CA ILE A 4 13.27 26.41 20.18
C ILE A 4 13.47 25.39 21.31
N ALA A 5 14.23 24.32 21.07
CA ALA A 5 14.50 23.32 22.11
C ALA A 5 15.50 23.84 23.15
N GLU A 6 16.46 24.67 22.73
CA GLU A 6 17.45 25.27 23.63
C GLU A 6 16.85 26.35 24.54
N SER A 7 15.82 27.08 24.09
CA SER A 7 15.14 28.09 24.91
C SER A 7 14.22 27.49 25.99
N ILE A 8 13.75 26.26 25.82
CA ILE A 8 12.88 25.56 26.78
C ILE A 8 13.69 24.94 27.94
N ASN A 9 15.00 24.74 27.77
CA ASN A 9 15.88 24.16 28.80
C ASN A 9 16.23 25.12 29.97
N SER A 10 15.63 26.31 30.03
CA SER A 10 15.85 27.25 31.14
C SER A 10 14.89 27.04 32.31
N PHE A 11 14.88 25.86 32.93
CA PHE A 11 14.33 25.73 34.29
C PHE A 11 15.31 26.27 35.36
N ALA A 12 16.55 26.57 34.98
CA ALA A 12 17.58 27.13 35.85
C ALA A 12 18.34 28.26 35.15
N LYS A 13 17.70 29.41 34.98
CA LYS A 13 18.41 30.68 34.79
C LYS A 13 17.91 31.65 35.84
N ASP A 14 18.54 31.59 37.01
CA ASP A 14 19.05 32.74 37.78
C ASP A 14 19.26 32.36 39.24
N SER A 15 20.46 31.89 39.57
CA SER A 15 21.02 31.99 40.91
C SER A 15 22.53 32.22 40.81
N ARG A 16 22.92 33.25 40.06
CA ARG A 16 24.27 33.81 40.14
C ARG A 16 24.18 35.21 40.72
N GLN A 17 23.95 35.30 42.03
CA GLN A 17 24.38 36.48 42.80
C GLN A 17 24.55 36.17 44.29
N SER A 18 25.76 36.50 44.74
CA SER A 18 26.24 36.77 46.11
C SER A 18 26.20 35.66 47.16
N GLY A 19 27.32 35.51 47.85
CA GLY A 19 27.56 34.50 48.88
C GLY A 19 26.46 34.46 49.94
N PHE A 20 25.92 33.27 50.13
CA PHE A 20 25.13 32.89 51.28
C PHE A 20 25.32 31.37 51.45
N GLU A 21 25.38 30.95 52.71
CA GLU A 21 25.60 29.57 53.16
C GLU A 21 24.77 28.56 52.35
N SER A 22 25.32 27.35 52.11
CA SER A 22 24.58 26.25 51.47
C SER A 22 23.18 26.13 52.06
N PRO A 23 22.12 26.48 51.31
CA PRO A 23 20.77 26.21 51.76
C PRO A 23 20.66 24.68 51.79
N LYS A 24 20.47 24.14 52.99
CA LYS A 24 20.04 22.75 53.14
C LYS A 24 18.71 22.65 52.41
N ASP A 25 18.72 21.90 51.31
CA ASP A 25 17.57 21.33 50.65
C ASP A 25 16.44 22.33 50.32
N ASP A 26 16.61 23.09 49.23
CA ASP A 26 15.46 23.53 48.42
C ASP A 26 14.86 22.27 47.76
N LEU A 27 14.16 21.47 48.58
CA LEU A 27 13.44 20.30 48.14
C LEU A 27 12.22 20.79 47.35
N LEU A 28 12.32 20.74 46.02
CA LEU A 28 11.20 21.06 45.15
C LEU A 28 10.16 19.93 45.25
N GLU A 29 9.19 20.08 46.16
CA GLU A 29 8.09 19.13 46.31
C GLU A 29 7.12 19.28 45.14
N ILE A 30 7.17 18.36 44.18
CA ILE A 30 6.19 18.30 43.09
C ILE A 30 4.93 17.61 43.62
N PRO A 31 3.76 18.26 43.56
CA PRO A 31 2.51 17.63 43.95
C PRO A 31 2.24 16.37 43.11
N VAL A 32 1.86 15.28 43.79
CA VAL A 32 1.52 14.00 43.13
C VAL A 32 0.39 14.18 42.09
N SER A 33 -0.49 15.15 42.28
CA SER A 33 -1.53 15.54 41.32
C SER A 33 -0.97 15.98 39.97
N GLU A 34 0.12 16.75 39.96
CA GLU A 34 0.74 17.23 38.72
C GLU A 34 1.42 16.08 37.96
N ILE A 35 2.13 15.21 38.69
CA ILE A 35 2.73 13.99 38.11
C ILE A 35 1.66 13.10 37.48
N ASN A 36 0.51 12.95 38.15
CA ASN A 36 -0.60 12.16 37.62
C ASN A 36 -1.23 12.78 36.36
N LEU A 37 -1.28 14.11 36.25
CA LEU A 37 -1.74 14.79 35.03
C LEU A 37 -0.80 14.47 33.86
N VAL A 38 0.51 14.59 34.05
CA VAL A 38 1.49 14.29 33.00
C VAL A 38 1.43 12.80 32.60
N LEU A 39 1.30 11.89 33.56
CA LEU A 39 1.12 10.47 33.28
C LEU A 39 -0.15 10.19 32.47
N LYS A 40 -1.25 10.89 32.75
CA LYS A 40 -2.50 10.76 32.00
C LYS A 40 -2.33 11.22 30.56
N ASP A 41 -1.65 12.35 30.35
CA ASP A 41 -1.39 12.88 29.01
C ASP A 41 -0.47 11.96 28.21
N LEU A 42 0.61 11.45 28.81
CA LEU A 42 1.49 10.47 28.18
C LEU A 42 0.74 9.18 27.82
N THR A 43 -0.18 8.74 28.67
CA THR A 43 -1.01 7.55 28.41
C THR A 43 -1.96 7.79 27.24
N SER A 44 -2.55 8.99 27.15
CA SER A 44 -3.39 9.39 26.02
C SER A 44 -2.61 9.37 24.70
N ILE A 45 -1.40 9.95 24.70
CA ILE A 45 -0.49 9.94 23.54
C ILE A 45 -0.15 8.50 23.13
N TYR A 46 0.19 7.66 24.10
CA TYR A 46 0.48 6.25 23.86
C TYR A 46 -0.68 5.52 23.19
N ASN A 47 -1.90 5.68 23.71
CA ASN A 47 -3.10 5.06 23.15
C ASN A 47 -3.41 5.54 21.73
N SER A 48 -3.30 6.85 21.48
CA SER A 48 -3.44 7.42 20.13
C SER A 48 -2.43 6.82 19.14
N LEU A 49 -1.18 6.63 19.56
CA LEU A 49 -0.16 5.98 18.72
C LEU A 49 -0.45 4.50 18.45
N VAL A 50 -1.03 3.80 19.42
CA VAL A 50 -1.47 2.41 19.22
C VAL A 50 -2.61 2.33 18.21
N GLU A 51 -3.59 3.23 18.30
CA GLU A 51 -4.71 3.30 17.35
C GLU A 51 -4.23 3.63 15.93
N THR A 52 -3.31 4.59 15.78
CA THR A 52 -2.74 4.92 14.47
C THR A 52 -1.96 3.75 13.87
N LEU A 53 -1.20 2.99 14.67
CA LEU A 53 -0.53 1.76 14.21
C LEU A 53 -1.52 0.67 13.80
N ARG A 54 -2.60 0.50 14.55
CA ARG A 54 -3.67 -0.47 14.27
C ARG A 54 -4.41 -0.12 12.98
N ASN A 55 -4.83 1.14 12.84
CA ASN A 55 -5.54 1.64 11.66
C ASN A 55 -4.64 1.66 10.41
N GLY A 56 -3.35 1.97 10.60
CA GLY A 56 -2.35 1.98 9.53
C GLY A 56 -1.91 0.60 9.07
N GLY A 57 -2.29 -0.48 9.78
CA GLY A 57 -1.87 -1.86 9.48
C GLY A 57 -0.36 -2.04 9.47
N VAL A 58 0.37 -1.21 10.22
CA VAL A 58 1.84 -1.15 10.20
C VAL A 58 2.47 -2.41 10.78
N GLU A 59 1.89 -2.94 11.85
CA GLU A 59 2.30 -4.20 12.45
C GLU A 59 1.19 -5.25 12.33
N ARG A 60 1.59 -6.53 12.34
CA ARG A 60 0.64 -7.63 12.45
C ARG A 60 -0.07 -7.51 13.80
N GLY A 61 -1.40 -7.62 13.81
CA GLY A 61 -2.20 -7.43 15.03
C GLY A 61 -1.76 -8.28 16.22
N ARG A 62 -1.24 -9.49 15.98
CA ARG A 62 -0.68 -10.37 17.02
C ARG A 62 0.61 -9.82 17.66
N GLU A 63 1.49 -9.22 16.87
CA GLU A 63 2.75 -8.65 17.33
C GLU A 63 2.51 -7.34 18.09
N LEU A 64 1.57 -6.52 17.59
CA LEU A 64 1.12 -5.31 18.28
C LEU A 64 0.51 -5.65 19.65
N ALA A 65 -0.38 -6.66 19.71
CA ALA A 65 -0.99 -7.10 20.96
C ALA A 65 0.04 -7.56 21.99
N ARG A 66 1.03 -8.37 21.58
CA ARG A 66 2.14 -8.80 22.44
C ARG A 66 2.97 -7.63 22.95
N THR A 67 3.25 -6.65 22.09
CA THR A 67 4.02 -5.47 22.46
C THR A 67 3.27 -4.65 23.51
N ILE A 68 1.96 -4.43 23.32
CA ILE A 68 1.11 -3.74 24.29
C ILE A 68 1.09 -4.49 25.62
N GLU A 69 0.88 -5.81 25.58
CA GLU A 69 0.86 -6.66 26.78
C GLU A 69 2.17 -6.54 27.57
N ASN A 70 3.31 -6.69 26.90
CA ASN A 70 4.63 -6.56 27.53
C ASN A 70 4.84 -5.16 28.14
N ASN A 71 4.45 -4.10 27.42
CA ASN A 71 4.57 -2.73 27.91
C ASN A 71 3.68 -2.50 29.13
N THR A 72 2.45 -3.04 29.13
CA THR A 72 1.55 -2.92 30.28
C THR A 72 2.06 -3.69 31.50
N LEU A 73 2.68 -4.87 31.31
CA LEU A 73 3.30 -5.61 32.39
C LEU A 73 4.50 -4.85 32.97
N ALA A 74 5.34 -4.27 32.12
CA ALA A 74 6.47 -3.45 32.57
C ALA A 74 6.02 -2.20 33.35
N LEU A 75 4.97 -1.50 32.88
CA LEU A 75 4.41 -0.35 33.59
C LEU A 75 3.73 -0.71 34.92
N LYS A 76 3.17 -1.92 35.03
CA LYS A 76 2.57 -2.42 36.29
C LYS A 76 3.64 -2.87 37.29
N ALA A 77 4.77 -3.38 36.82
CA ALA A 77 5.88 -3.79 37.68
C ALA A 77 6.57 -2.58 38.33
N GLU A 78 6.60 -1.44 37.65
CA GLU A 78 7.26 -0.23 38.14
C GLU A 78 6.45 0.50 39.21
N LYS A 79 7.09 0.77 40.35
CA LYS A 79 6.46 1.43 41.51
C LYS A 79 6.79 2.92 41.57
N ASP A 80 7.96 3.33 41.10
CA ASP A 80 8.36 4.74 41.09
C ASP A 80 7.62 5.50 39.97
N PRO A 81 6.86 6.58 40.29
CA PRO A 81 6.16 7.38 39.29
C PRO A 81 7.10 8.02 38.26
N ILE A 82 8.30 8.44 38.65
CA ILE A 82 9.25 9.09 37.73
C ILE A 82 9.76 8.05 36.73
N GLN A 83 10.18 6.89 37.22
CA GLN A 83 10.60 5.78 36.37
C GLN A 83 9.48 5.30 35.43
N LYS A 84 8.23 5.30 35.90
CA LYS A 84 7.04 4.99 35.07
C LYS A 84 6.83 6.00 33.94
N MET A 85 7.03 7.30 34.20
CA MET A 85 6.98 8.34 33.16
C MET A 85 8.08 8.15 32.11
N LEU A 86 9.32 7.88 32.56
CA LEU A 86 10.45 7.63 31.67
C LEU A 86 10.21 6.41 30.78
N LEU A 87 9.70 5.33 31.37
CA LEU A 87 9.38 4.09 30.66
C LEU A 87 8.27 4.30 29.62
N LEU A 88 7.21 5.03 29.98
CA LEU A 88 6.12 5.36 29.07
C LEU A 88 6.60 6.23 27.89
N ASN A 89 7.47 7.21 28.17
CA ASN A 89 8.10 8.02 27.12
C ASN A 89 9.00 7.17 26.19
N ALA A 90 9.73 6.19 26.73
CA ALA A 90 10.51 5.26 25.92
C ALA A 90 9.61 4.43 24.98
N PHE A 91 8.48 3.92 25.46
CA PHE A 91 7.51 3.21 24.64
C PHE A 91 6.87 4.09 23.57
N ILE A 92 6.54 5.34 23.88
CA ILE A 92 6.05 6.34 22.91
C ILE A 92 7.09 6.55 21.80
N LYS A 93 8.37 6.72 22.15
CA LYS A 93 9.46 6.85 21.17
C LYS A 93 9.59 5.58 20.30
N GLN A 94 9.45 4.40 20.88
CA GLN A 94 9.48 3.14 20.15
C GLN A 94 8.34 3.03 19.14
N LEU A 95 7.10 3.35 19.52
CA LEU A 95 5.96 3.35 18.60
C LEU A 95 6.13 4.38 17.49
N ASN A 96 6.61 5.59 17.82
CA ASN A 96 6.90 6.63 16.82
C ASN A 96 7.97 6.18 15.81
N ASN A 97 9.01 5.46 16.25
CA ASN A 97 10.03 4.94 15.33
C ASN A 97 9.45 3.88 14.39
N LYS A 98 8.52 3.04 14.86
CA LYS A 98 7.80 2.07 14.00
C LYS A 98 6.96 2.78 12.94
N ILE A 99 6.23 3.83 13.32
CA ILE A 99 5.45 4.66 12.38
C ILE A 99 6.37 5.30 11.34
N ARG A 100 7.47 5.93 11.77
CA ARG A 100 8.45 6.54 10.85
C ARG A 100 9.08 5.52 9.90
N GLY A 101 9.43 4.34 10.41
CA GLY A 101 9.93 3.23 9.59
C GLY A 101 8.94 2.83 8.50
N ALA A 102 7.66 2.72 8.85
CA ALA A 102 6.60 2.37 7.90
C ALA A 102 6.31 3.47 6.87
N LEU A 103 6.43 4.74 7.26
CA LEU A 103 6.31 5.86 6.32
C LEU A 103 7.48 5.89 5.34
N ASN A 104 8.71 5.70 5.84
CA ASN A 104 9.91 5.68 5.00
C ASN A 104 9.97 4.46 4.07
N SER A 105 9.51 3.29 4.53
CA SER A 105 9.45 2.09 3.69
C SER A 105 8.46 2.26 2.53
N LYS A 106 7.29 2.88 2.78
CA LYS A 106 6.31 3.22 1.73
C LYS A 106 6.88 4.18 0.67
N VAL A 107 7.77 5.10 1.05
CA VAL A 107 8.44 6.01 0.11
C VAL A 107 9.51 5.29 -0.72
N HIS A 108 10.21 4.30 -0.15
CA HIS A 108 11.20 3.48 -0.89
C HIS A 108 10.56 2.40 -1.78
N GLU A 109 9.40 1.88 -1.38
CA GLU A 109 8.57 1.01 -2.20
C GLU A 109 8.11 1.71 -3.50
N GLY A 110 8.02 3.04 -3.52
CA GLY A 110 7.69 3.81 -4.72
C GLY A 110 8.66 3.65 -5.91
N LYS A 111 9.90 3.18 -5.71
CA LYS A 111 10.87 2.97 -6.80
C LYS A 111 10.97 1.53 -7.29
N ASN A 112 10.53 0.53 -6.52
CA ASN A 112 10.70 -0.89 -6.87
C ASN A 112 9.67 -1.81 -6.19
N THR A 113 8.43 -1.39 -5.97
CA THR A 113 7.37 -2.35 -5.64
C THR A 113 7.03 -3.13 -6.91
N ILE A 114 7.69 -4.26 -7.09
CA ILE A 114 7.17 -5.33 -7.94
C ILE A 114 5.94 -5.87 -7.21
N THR A 115 4.81 -5.18 -7.36
CA THR A 115 3.51 -5.71 -6.96
C THR A 115 3.37 -7.05 -7.66
N VAL A 116 3.14 -8.12 -6.87
CA VAL A 116 2.94 -9.48 -7.39
C VAL A 116 1.61 -9.49 -8.15
N SER A 117 1.63 -8.96 -9.37
CA SER A 117 0.55 -9.07 -10.32
C SER A 117 0.49 -10.53 -10.80
N THR A 118 -0.71 -11.04 -11.02
CA THR A 118 -0.85 -12.35 -11.67
C THR A 118 -0.13 -12.30 -13.03
N LYS A 119 0.48 -13.41 -13.46
CA LYS A 119 1.20 -13.48 -14.75
C LYS A 119 0.35 -12.96 -15.92
N ILE A 120 -0.99 -13.08 -15.83
CA ILE A 120 -1.95 -12.59 -16.83
C ILE A 120 -2.09 -11.06 -16.77
N LYS A 121 -2.15 -10.44 -15.57
CA LYS A 121 -2.22 -8.99 -15.41
C LYS A 121 -0.94 -8.31 -15.91
N ALA A 122 0.23 -8.84 -15.56
CA ALA A 122 1.52 -8.36 -16.08
C ALA A 122 1.56 -8.38 -17.62
N ARG A 123 1.10 -9.47 -18.23
CA ARG A 123 1.02 -9.63 -19.68
C ARG A 123 0.00 -8.68 -20.34
N ALA A 124 -1.12 -8.41 -19.68
CA ALA A 124 -2.10 -7.44 -20.17
C ALA A 124 -1.51 -6.02 -20.22
N ILE A 125 -0.77 -5.64 -19.18
CA ILE A 125 -0.06 -4.35 -19.14
C ILE A 125 1.00 -4.29 -20.25
N GLN A 126 1.78 -5.36 -20.45
CA GLN A 126 2.76 -5.45 -21.55
C GLN A 126 2.12 -5.25 -22.93
N ILE A 127 0.93 -5.81 -23.17
CA ILE A 127 0.18 -5.57 -24.42
C ILE A 127 -0.11 -4.07 -24.58
N ILE A 128 -0.60 -3.43 -23.53
CA ILE A 128 -0.99 -2.02 -23.59
C ILE A 128 0.23 -1.12 -23.80
N ASP A 129 1.33 -1.37 -23.09
CA ASP A 129 2.57 -0.62 -23.28
C ASP A 129 3.15 -0.80 -24.68
N TYR A 130 3.10 -2.01 -25.23
CA TYR A 130 3.49 -2.25 -26.62
C TYR A 130 2.59 -1.48 -27.61
N LEU A 131 1.27 -1.45 -27.37
CA LEU A 131 0.34 -0.69 -28.21
C LEU A 131 0.59 0.82 -28.12
N ARG A 132 0.91 1.36 -26.94
CA ARG A 132 1.30 2.77 -26.76
C ARG A 132 2.51 3.13 -27.62
N ILE A 133 3.56 2.33 -27.54
CA ILE A 133 4.79 2.55 -28.32
C ILE A 133 4.46 2.47 -29.82
N LYS A 134 3.69 1.47 -30.23
CA LYS A 134 3.21 1.32 -31.62
C LYS A 134 2.40 2.51 -32.13
N ILE A 135 1.53 3.08 -31.30
CA ILE A 135 0.75 4.28 -31.64
C ILE A 135 1.66 5.50 -31.79
N ALA A 136 2.62 5.65 -30.88
CA ALA A 136 3.58 6.76 -30.90
C ALA A 136 4.53 6.70 -32.10
N ASP A 137 4.99 5.51 -32.47
CA ASP A 137 5.89 5.30 -33.62
C ASP A 137 5.16 5.50 -34.98
N GLU A 138 3.88 5.15 -35.07
CA GLU A 138 3.10 5.18 -36.32
C GLU A 138 1.78 5.97 -36.19
N PRO A 139 1.82 7.29 -35.92
CA PRO A 139 0.61 8.09 -35.66
C PRO A 139 -0.29 8.27 -36.89
N GLN A 140 0.21 7.98 -38.10
CA GLN A 140 -0.50 8.10 -39.37
C GLN A 140 -1.46 6.91 -39.63
N ARG A 141 -1.35 5.81 -38.88
CA ARG A 141 -2.23 4.63 -39.10
C ARG A 141 -3.65 4.93 -38.64
N LYS A 142 -4.63 4.48 -39.42
CA LYS A 142 -6.05 4.59 -39.06
C LYS A 142 -6.43 3.59 -37.96
N GLU A 143 -5.92 2.37 -38.08
CA GLU A 143 -6.22 1.26 -37.19
C GLU A 143 -4.96 0.48 -36.83
N ILE A 144 -4.90 0.02 -35.58
CA ILE A 144 -3.88 -0.89 -35.08
C ILE A 144 -4.54 -2.20 -34.73
N SER A 145 -3.79 -3.27 -34.97
CA SER A 145 -4.23 -4.59 -34.59
C SER A 145 -3.12 -5.48 -34.08
N LEU A 146 -3.45 -6.35 -33.14
CA LEU A 146 -2.53 -7.29 -32.54
C LEU A 146 -3.16 -8.67 -32.44
N ASP A 147 -2.58 -9.64 -33.14
CA ASP A 147 -3.05 -11.02 -33.13
C ASP A 147 -2.52 -11.78 -31.90
N SER A 148 -3.25 -12.80 -31.44
CA SER A 148 -2.82 -13.67 -30.34
C SER A 148 -1.50 -14.41 -30.63
N SER A 149 -1.16 -14.66 -31.90
CA SER A 149 0.16 -15.17 -32.28
C SER A 149 1.27 -14.14 -32.03
N GLN A 150 1.03 -12.87 -32.35
CA GLN A 150 1.95 -11.76 -32.11
C GLN A 150 2.09 -11.48 -30.61
N CYS A 151 1.00 -11.51 -29.84
CA CYS A 151 1.05 -11.42 -28.38
C CYS A 151 1.90 -12.53 -27.75
N ARG A 152 1.86 -13.76 -28.29
CA ARG A 152 2.69 -14.86 -27.80
C ARG A 152 4.18 -14.63 -28.04
N ILE A 153 4.52 -13.98 -29.15
CA ILE A 153 5.90 -13.56 -29.45
C ILE A 153 6.32 -12.41 -28.53
N LEU A 154 5.42 -11.46 -28.24
CA LEU A 154 5.68 -10.38 -27.28
C LEU A 154 6.01 -10.92 -25.88
N PHE A 155 5.36 -12.02 -25.48
CA PHE A 155 5.56 -12.62 -24.16
C PHE A 155 6.69 -13.65 -24.08
N SER A 156 7.25 -14.09 -25.20
CA SER A 156 8.35 -15.04 -25.16
C SER A 156 9.62 -14.33 -24.67
N SER A 157 10.16 -14.80 -23.53
CA SER A 157 11.46 -14.38 -23.03
C SER A 157 12.57 -14.72 -24.03
N LYS A 158 13.75 -14.09 -23.88
CA LYS A 158 14.95 -14.41 -24.68
C LYS A 158 15.30 -15.90 -24.71
N ASP A 159 14.87 -16.66 -23.70
CA ASP A 159 15.06 -18.10 -23.56
C ASP A 159 14.06 -18.97 -24.36
N GLY A 160 13.10 -18.36 -25.07
CA GLY A 160 12.23 -19.06 -26.03
C GLY A 160 11.02 -19.78 -25.44
N ASP A 161 10.72 -19.60 -24.14
CA ASP A 161 9.54 -20.19 -23.50
C ASP A 161 8.23 -19.72 -24.17
N LYS A 162 7.54 -20.67 -24.80
CA LYS A 162 6.28 -20.41 -25.49
C LYS A 162 5.13 -20.30 -24.49
N VAL A 163 4.53 -19.12 -24.41
CA VAL A 163 3.32 -18.90 -23.61
C VAL A 163 2.13 -19.69 -24.18
N SER A 164 1.34 -20.27 -23.28
CA SER A 164 0.10 -20.99 -23.62
C SER A 164 -0.91 -20.08 -24.32
N ARG A 165 -1.58 -20.58 -25.36
CA ARG A 165 -2.65 -19.87 -26.09
C ARG A 165 -3.75 -19.39 -25.14
N ARG A 166 -4.14 -20.21 -24.16
CA ARG A 166 -5.19 -19.88 -23.18
C ARG A 166 -4.81 -18.64 -22.36
N ASP A 167 -3.58 -18.59 -21.86
CA ASP A 167 -3.10 -17.47 -21.05
C ASP A 167 -2.98 -16.18 -21.88
N THR A 168 -2.56 -16.30 -23.13
CA THR A 168 -2.51 -15.15 -24.06
C THR A 168 -3.90 -14.58 -24.30
N ILE A 169 -4.90 -15.43 -24.57
CA ILE A 169 -6.28 -14.97 -24.78
C ILE A 169 -6.83 -14.31 -23.51
N ARG A 170 -6.56 -14.87 -22.33
CA ARG A 170 -6.94 -14.24 -21.05
C ARG A 170 -6.26 -12.89 -20.85
N ALA A 171 -4.99 -12.75 -21.22
CA ALA A 171 -4.27 -11.48 -21.15
C ALA A 171 -4.85 -10.45 -22.13
N MET A 172 -5.20 -10.86 -23.36
CA MET A 172 -5.86 -10.00 -24.34
C MET A 172 -7.24 -9.54 -23.89
N ALA A 173 -8.06 -10.45 -23.33
CA ALA A 173 -9.35 -10.10 -22.74
C ALA A 173 -9.21 -9.14 -21.55
N ARG A 174 -8.16 -9.31 -20.74
CA ARG A 174 -7.87 -8.39 -19.64
C ARG A 174 -7.38 -7.02 -20.14
N ALA A 175 -6.56 -6.98 -21.20
CA ALA A 175 -6.15 -5.73 -21.82
C ALA A 175 -7.34 -4.97 -22.42
N TRP A 176 -8.27 -5.68 -23.07
CA TRP A 176 -9.55 -5.13 -23.51
C TRP A 176 -10.36 -4.54 -22.35
N HIS A 177 -10.48 -5.27 -21.24
CA HIS A 177 -11.19 -4.77 -20.06
C HIS A 177 -10.56 -3.49 -19.48
N TYR A 178 -9.23 -3.38 -19.55
CA TYR A 178 -8.49 -2.21 -19.11
C TYR A 178 -8.55 -1.04 -20.09
N TRP A 179 -8.64 -1.33 -21.38
CA TRP A 179 -8.74 -0.34 -22.44
C TRP A 179 -9.93 -0.66 -23.36
N PRO A 180 -11.14 -0.22 -22.98
CA PRO A 180 -12.38 -0.60 -23.67
C PRO A 180 -12.49 -0.13 -25.13
N ASP A 181 -11.67 0.84 -25.54
CA ASP A 181 -11.59 1.31 -26.93
C ASP A 181 -10.93 0.28 -27.86
N LEU A 182 -10.22 -0.70 -27.30
CA LEU A 182 -9.84 -1.90 -28.02
C LEU A 182 -11.08 -2.77 -28.25
N ARG A 183 -11.08 -3.50 -29.35
CA ARG A 183 -12.07 -4.53 -29.67
C ARG A 183 -11.37 -5.88 -29.72
N LEU A 184 -11.94 -6.86 -29.04
CA LEU A 184 -11.43 -8.22 -29.05
C LEU A 184 -12.32 -9.07 -29.98
N GLU A 185 -11.79 -9.44 -31.14
CA GLU A 185 -12.53 -10.16 -32.18
C GLU A 185 -11.71 -11.34 -32.71
N HIS A 186 -12.35 -12.22 -33.47
CA HIS A 186 -11.64 -13.25 -34.22
C HIS A 186 -11.08 -12.69 -35.54
N ARG A 187 -9.96 -13.23 -35.98
CA ARG A 187 -9.39 -12.90 -37.29
C ARG A 187 -10.38 -13.33 -38.40
N PRO A 188 -10.78 -12.42 -39.31
CA PRO A 188 -11.71 -12.76 -40.37
C PRO A 188 -11.09 -13.79 -41.31
N ASN A 189 -11.92 -14.74 -41.77
CA ASN A 189 -11.55 -15.87 -42.64
C ASN A 189 -10.47 -16.80 -42.07
N ASP A 190 -10.25 -16.80 -40.75
CA ASP A 190 -9.34 -17.74 -40.10
C ASP A 190 -10.09 -18.94 -39.49
N GLY A 191 -9.95 -20.11 -40.11
CA GLY A 191 -10.50 -21.36 -39.59
C GLY A 191 -9.93 -21.79 -38.23
N ARG A 192 -8.81 -21.19 -37.79
CA ARG A 192 -8.19 -21.47 -36.48
C ARG A 192 -8.76 -20.60 -35.35
N MET A 193 -9.68 -19.69 -35.66
CA MET A 193 -10.30 -18.76 -34.71
C MET A 193 -9.24 -18.01 -33.88
N THR A 194 -8.22 -17.44 -34.55
CA THR A 194 -7.19 -16.63 -33.88
C THR A 194 -7.82 -15.35 -33.33
N MET A 195 -7.62 -15.06 -32.04
CA MET A 195 -8.08 -13.81 -31.42
C MET A 195 -7.20 -12.65 -31.88
N ARG A 196 -7.79 -11.46 -32.05
CA ARG A 196 -7.15 -10.21 -32.45
C ARG A 196 -7.71 -9.05 -31.63
N LEU A 197 -6.83 -8.20 -31.12
CA LEU A 197 -7.19 -6.89 -30.60
C LEU A 197 -7.13 -5.88 -31.74
N ILE A 198 -8.16 -5.05 -31.89
CA ILE A 198 -8.27 -4.02 -32.94
C ILE A 198 -8.65 -2.71 -32.27
N GLY A 199 -8.08 -1.58 -32.69
CA GLY A 199 -8.54 -0.28 -32.24
C GLY A 199 -8.15 0.83 -33.21
N SER A 200 -8.96 1.88 -33.23
CA SER A 200 -8.71 3.10 -33.98
C SER A 200 -7.65 3.93 -33.27
N VAL A 201 -6.64 4.43 -33.99
CA VAL A 201 -5.57 5.23 -33.38
C VAL A 201 -6.09 6.52 -32.76
N LYS A 202 -7.20 7.07 -33.30
CA LYS A 202 -7.85 8.27 -32.76
C LYS A 202 -8.48 8.01 -31.38
N ASP A 203 -9.11 6.86 -31.23
CA ASP A 203 -9.82 6.47 -30.00
C ASP A 203 -8.81 6.02 -28.93
N LEU A 204 -7.66 5.48 -29.35
CA LEU A 204 -6.55 5.08 -28.49
C LEU A 204 -5.59 6.24 -28.13
N SER A 205 -5.99 7.50 -28.36
CA SER A 205 -5.16 8.67 -28.05
C SER A 205 -5.03 8.92 -26.54
N ILE A 206 -6.08 8.60 -25.76
CA ILE A 206 -6.08 8.68 -24.31
C ILE A 206 -5.83 7.28 -23.77
N SER A 207 -4.57 6.99 -23.45
CA SER A 207 -4.24 5.69 -22.88
C SER A 207 -4.58 5.64 -21.38
N PRO A 208 -5.19 4.55 -20.89
CA PRO A 208 -5.51 4.39 -19.47
C PRO A 208 -4.24 4.41 -18.61
N GLU A 209 -4.10 5.36 -17.68
CA GLU A 209 -2.98 5.36 -16.75
C GLU A 209 -3.07 4.14 -15.81
N PHE A 210 -2.02 3.31 -15.84
CA PHE A 210 -1.90 2.18 -14.94
C PHE A 210 -0.93 2.54 -13.83
N GLU A 211 -1.46 2.79 -12.64
CA GLU A 211 -0.67 2.54 -11.45
C GLU A 211 -0.62 1.03 -11.22
N TYR A 212 0.57 0.48 -10.95
CA TYR A 212 0.75 -0.89 -10.45
C TYR A 212 0.14 -1.10 -9.05
N LYS A 213 -0.77 -0.22 -8.60
CA LYS A 213 -1.47 -0.33 -7.33
C LYS A 213 -2.65 -1.28 -7.44
N ASP A 214 -2.93 -1.93 -6.32
CA ASP A 214 -4.07 -2.81 -6.10
C ASP A 214 -5.36 -2.21 -6.68
N ASP A 215 -6.14 -3.05 -7.36
CA ASP A 215 -7.53 -2.80 -7.79
C ASP A 215 -8.45 -2.67 -6.54
N LYS A 216 -8.20 -1.67 -5.69
CA LYS A 216 -9.01 -1.35 -4.49
C LYS A 216 -9.86 -0.09 -4.67
N SER A 217 -9.68 0.68 -5.73
CA SER A 217 -10.34 1.97 -5.93
C SER A 217 -11.74 1.91 -6.55
N LYS A 218 -12.24 0.72 -6.91
CA LYS A 218 -13.64 0.52 -7.29
C LYS A 218 -14.19 -0.74 -6.63
N GLY A 219 -14.77 -0.55 -5.43
CA GLY A 219 -15.78 -1.42 -4.84
C GLY A 219 -15.49 -2.92 -4.83
N GLY A 220 -14.97 -3.40 -3.69
CA GLY A 220 -15.08 -4.80 -3.31
C GLY A 220 -13.77 -5.58 -3.42
N SER A 221 -13.31 -6.07 -2.27
CA SER A 221 -12.40 -7.20 -2.20
C SER A 221 -13.10 -8.45 -2.77
N ILE A 222 -13.11 -8.60 -4.10
CA ILE A 222 -13.52 -9.83 -4.81
C ILE A 222 -12.25 -10.54 -5.30
N TRP A 223 -11.26 -10.69 -4.42
CA TRP A 223 -10.05 -11.46 -4.73
C TRP A 223 -9.60 -12.34 -3.56
N GLN A 224 -10.54 -12.75 -2.71
CA GLN A 224 -10.47 -14.11 -2.19
C GLN A 224 -10.88 -15.06 -3.32
N ARG A 225 -9.98 -15.99 -3.67
CA ARG A 225 -10.19 -17.00 -4.72
C ARG A 225 -11.44 -17.84 -4.43
N SER A 226 -12.61 -17.45 -4.95
CA SER A 226 -13.72 -18.37 -5.14
C SER A 226 -13.55 -18.99 -6.53
N ARG A 227 -13.42 -20.32 -6.59
CA ARG A 227 -13.34 -21.12 -7.83
C ARG A 227 -14.59 -21.01 -8.73
N LEU A 228 -15.59 -20.22 -8.34
CA LEU A 228 -16.92 -20.19 -8.94
C LEU A 228 -16.99 -19.27 -10.17
N ASP A 229 -16.26 -18.13 -10.17
CA ASP A 229 -16.27 -17.20 -11.32
C ASP A 229 -15.46 -17.70 -12.52
N GLU A 230 -14.52 -18.63 -12.32
CA GLU A 230 -13.82 -19.28 -13.43
C GLU A 230 -14.73 -20.26 -14.19
N LEU A 231 -15.78 -20.79 -13.55
CA LEU A 231 -16.69 -21.75 -14.18
C LEU A 231 -17.77 -21.07 -15.02
N SER A 232 -18.23 -19.86 -14.65
CA SER A 232 -19.22 -19.12 -15.43
C SER A 232 -18.67 -18.68 -16.79
N ILE A 233 -17.40 -18.27 -16.85
CA ILE A 233 -16.70 -17.87 -18.08
C ILE A 233 -16.42 -19.08 -18.99
N ILE A 234 -16.28 -20.29 -18.42
CA ILE A 234 -15.95 -21.51 -19.18
C ILE A 234 -17.21 -22.27 -19.63
N PHE A 235 -18.31 -22.24 -18.87
CA PHE A 235 -19.50 -23.07 -19.11
C PHE A 235 -20.79 -22.31 -19.46
N GLY A 236 -20.76 -20.98 -19.57
CA GLY A 236 -21.91 -20.22 -20.09
C GLY A 236 -23.15 -20.26 -19.19
N PHE A 237 -22.98 -20.37 -17.87
CA PHE A 237 -24.09 -20.18 -16.94
C PHE A 237 -24.39 -18.68 -16.82
N THR A 238 -25.49 -18.25 -17.45
CA THR A 238 -26.18 -17.01 -17.07
C THR A 238 -26.68 -17.15 -15.64
N GLN A 239 -26.31 -16.20 -14.77
CA GLN A 239 -26.90 -16.11 -13.44
C GLN A 239 -28.42 -15.92 -13.57
N PRO A 240 -29.25 -16.52 -12.69
CA PRO A 240 -30.68 -16.20 -12.64
C PRO A 240 -30.84 -14.72 -12.34
N LYS A 241 -31.76 -14.06 -13.03
CA LYS A 241 -32.06 -12.66 -12.78
C LYS A 241 -32.76 -12.57 -11.42
N ALA A 242 -32.60 -11.43 -10.74
CA ALA A 242 -33.23 -11.17 -9.45
C ALA A 242 -34.78 -11.20 -9.47
N GLU A 243 -35.39 -11.47 -10.62
CA GLU A 243 -36.83 -11.62 -10.83
C GLU A 243 -37.31 -13.07 -10.61
N ASP A 244 -36.40 -14.03 -10.39
CA ASP A 244 -36.72 -15.44 -10.12
C ASP A 244 -36.77 -15.78 -8.61
N PHE A 245 -36.84 -14.77 -7.73
CA PHE A 245 -37.10 -14.91 -6.29
C PHE A 245 -38.26 -14.03 -5.83
#